data_AF-A0A972V7M3-F1
#
_entry.id   AF-A0A972V7M3-F1
#
_cell.length_a   1.000
_cell.length_b   1.000
_cell.length_c   1.000
_cell.angle_alpha   90.00
_cell.angle_beta   90.00
_cell.angle_gamma   90.00
#
_symmetry.space_group_name_H-M   'P 1'
#
loop_
_entity.id
_entity.type
_entity.pdbx_description
1 polymer ?
#
loop_
_entity_poly.entity_id
_entity_poly.type
_entity_poly.pdbx_seq_one_letter_code
_entity_poly.pdbx_strand_id
1 'polypeptide(L)'
;MKKAWVIGGGVLVGLLLAVVLTAYLSLGNIAGSLIEQHGSAILGTRVTVNEVEVAPLDGYLAIRGLEVKNPKGFKADSIFRLAEVVVRIDTGTLGDSIVIVDELNIIEPQIYYELEFPEGSNIATVVRNIGAYQAEQEKPTGAEAAMGEPGVDTGDAGQSEELRLIIKDFRMLRAGLFSGTNVKNPVLQKFPDFHIQNVGADKGGATPAEVAQYIVGIISKRMLGM
;
A
#
# COMPACT_ATOMS: atom_id res chain seq x y z
N MET A 1 -17.15 -31.09 40.43
CA MET A 1 -15.99 -30.25 40.08
C MET A 1 -15.41 -30.54 38.69
N LYS A 2 -15.12 -31.80 38.31
CA LYS A 2 -14.54 -32.15 36.99
C LYS A 2 -15.39 -31.72 35.77
N LYS A 3 -16.72 -31.82 35.83
CA LYS A 3 -17.63 -31.43 34.73
C LYS A 3 -17.69 -29.91 34.49
N ALA A 4 -17.53 -29.10 35.53
CA ALA A 4 -17.57 -27.63 35.44
C ALA A 4 -16.32 -27.05 34.77
N TRP A 5 -15.16 -27.68 34.97
CA TRP A 5 -13.90 -27.30 34.31
C TRP A 5 -13.89 -27.66 32.82
N VAL A 6 -14.51 -28.78 32.44
CA VAL A 6 -14.65 -29.17 31.02
C VAL A 6 -15.62 -28.24 30.29
N ILE A 7 -16.74 -27.87 30.92
CA ILE A 7 -17.70 -26.93 30.34
C ILE A 7 -17.11 -25.51 30.27
N GLY A 8 -16.50 -25.03 31.35
CA GLY A 8 -15.85 -23.71 31.41
C GLY A 8 -14.68 -23.59 30.43
N GLY A 9 -13.82 -24.61 30.36
CA GLY A 9 -12.70 -24.66 29.42
C GLY A 9 -13.15 -24.74 27.96
N GLY A 10 -14.19 -25.53 27.65
CA GLY A 10 -14.75 -25.63 26.31
C GLY A 10 -15.36 -24.32 25.82
N VAL A 11 -16.08 -23.59 26.68
CA VAL A 11 -16.63 -22.26 26.35
C VAL A 11 -15.50 -21.26 26.08
N LEU A 12 -14.44 -21.28 26.88
CA LEU A 12 -13.33 -20.35 26.75
C LEU A 12 -12.52 -20.58 25.45
N VAL A 13 -12.27 -21.84 25.10
CA VAL A 13 -11.67 -22.22 23.80
C VAL A 13 -12.57 -21.81 22.64
N GLY A 14 -13.88 -22.05 22.75
CA GLY A 14 -14.85 -21.63 21.72
C GLY A 14 -14.85 -20.12 21.49
N LEU A 15 -14.82 -19.31 22.57
CA LEU A 15 -14.73 -17.86 22.48
C LEU A 15 -13.41 -17.39 21.84
N LEU A 16 -12.28 -17.99 22.22
CA LEU A 16 -10.98 -17.67 21.63
C LEU A 16 -10.96 -17.95 20.13
N LEU A 17 -11.47 -19.12 19.70
CA LEU A 17 -11.58 -19.46 18.28
C LEU A 17 -12.49 -18.47 17.53
N ALA A 18 -13.61 -18.05 18.13
CA ALA A 18 -14.49 -17.07 17.53
C ALA A 18 -13.80 -15.70 17.35
N VAL A 19 -13.03 -15.24 18.33
CA VAL A 19 -12.25 -14.00 18.23
C VAL A 19 -11.19 -14.10 17.13
N VAL A 20 -10.40 -15.18 17.11
CA VAL A 20 -9.36 -15.39 16.10
C VAL A 20 -9.95 -15.45 14.70
N LEU A 21 -11.06 -16.17 14.52
CA LEU A 21 -11.74 -16.28 13.23
C LEU A 21 -12.29 -14.91 12.78
N THR A 22 -12.91 -14.17 13.68
CA THR A 22 -13.44 -12.83 13.36
C THR A 22 -12.31 -11.86 12.98
N ALA A 23 -11.19 -11.89 13.69
CA ALA A 23 -10.02 -11.08 13.36
C ALA A 23 -9.47 -11.44 11.98
N TYR A 24 -9.30 -12.73 11.68
CA TYR A 24 -8.83 -13.22 10.38
C TYR A 24 -9.73 -12.74 9.23
N LEU A 25 -11.05 -12.88 9.37
CA LEU A 25 -12.02 -12.46 8.36
C LEU A 25 -12.10 -10.92 8.20
N SER A 26 -11.62 -10.16 9.18
CA SER A 26 -11.66 -8.69 9.16
C SER A 26 -10.39 -8.04 8.61
N LEU A 27 -9.32 -8.82 8.34
CA LEU A 27 -8.03 -8.29 7.91
C LEU A 27 -8.14 -7.45 6.63
N GLY A 28 -8.92 -7.91 5.65
CA GLY A 28 -9.16 -7.17 4.41
C GLY A 28 -9.79 -5.80 4.66
N ASN A 29 -10.86 -5.74 5.45
CA ASN A 29 -11.54 -4.48 5.77
C ASN A 29 -10.65 -3.50 6.52
N ILE A 30 -9.84 -4.00 7.47
CA ILE A 30 -8.88 -3.18 8.22
C ILE A 30 -7.80 -2.64 7.29
N ALA A 31 -7.20 -3.50 6.46
CA ALA A 31 -6.18 -3.11 5.50
C ALA A 31 -6.70 -2.08 4.48
N GLY A 32 -7.90 -2.31 3.94
CA GLY A 32 -8.59 -1.35 3.06
C GLY A 32 -8.77 0.01 3.73
N SER A 33 -9.29 0.03 4.95
CA SER A 33 -9.50 1.28 5.71
C SER A 33 -8.19 2.04 5.94
N LEU A 34 -7.10 1.34 6.25
CA LEU A 34 -5.79 1.96 6.44
C LEU A 34 -5.24 2.53 5.12
N ILE A 35 -5.38 1.80 4.01
CA ILE A 35 -4.98 2.29 2.68
C ILE A 35 -5.74 3.56 2.33
N GLU A 36 -7.06 3.57 2.52
CA GLU A 36 -7.90 4.72 2.23
C GLU A 36 -7.53 5.92 3.11
N GLN A 37 -7.37 5.71 4.42
CA GLN A 37 -7.05 6.76 5.38
C GLN A 37 -5.68 7.37 5.13
N HIS A 38 -4.62 6.54 5.13
CA HIS A 38 -3.25 7.01 4.97
C HIS A 38 -2.98 7.48 3.54
N GLY A 39 -3.47 6.76 2.54
CA GLY A 39 -3.39 7.17 1.14
C GLY A 39 -4.05 8.54 0.93
N SER A 40 -5.24 8.76 1.50
CA SER A 40 -5.91 10.05 1.37
C SER A 40 -5.16 11.18 2.06
N ALA A 41 -4.60 10.91 3.25
CA ALA A 41 -3.83 11.89 4.01
C ALA A 41 -2.54 12.30 3.27
N ILE A 42 -1.82 11.31 2.71
CA ILE A 42 -0.56 11.54 1.98
C ILE A 42 -0.81 12.25 0.64
N LEU A 43 -1.80 11.78 -0.13
CA LEU A 43 -2.06 12.30 -1.48
C LEU A 43 -2.87 13.62 -1.46
N GLY A 44 -3.46 13.97 -0.33
CA GLY A 44 -4.30 15.17 -0.16
C GLY A 44 -5.60 15.12 -0.98
N THR A 45 -6.02 13.93 -1.39
CA THR A 45 -7.26 13.67 -2.14
C THR A 45 -7.77 12.28 -1.79
N ARG A 46 -9.07 12.02 -2.01
CA ARG A 46 -9.70 10.78 -1.55
C ARG A 46 -9.14 9.55 -2.27
N VAL A 47 -8.74 8.56 -1.50
CA VAL A 47 -8.40 7.20 -1.95
C VAL A 47 -9.51 6.26 -1.52
N THR A 48 -9.92 5.36 -2.41
CA THR A 48 -10.88 4.29 -2.15
C THR A 48 -10.37 2.97 -2.68
N VAL A 49 -10.77 1.87 -2.05
CA VAL A 49 -10.49 0.50 -2.48
C VAL A 49 -11.79 -0.31 -2.43
N ASN A 50 -12.10 -1.06 -3.49
CA ASN A 50 -13.32 -1.87 -3.50
C ASN A 50 -13.19 -3.10 -2.61
N GLU A 51 -12.03 -3.76 -2.67
CA GLU A 51 -11.78 -4.99 -1.93
C GLU A 51 -10.29 -5.13 -1.60
N VAL A 52 -10.02 -5.60 -0.39
CA VAL A 52 -8.70 -6.13 -0.03
C VAL A 52 -8.90 -7.56 0.44
N GLU A 53 -8.22 -8.49 -0.23
CA GLU A 53 -8.20 -9.90 0.12
C GLU A 53 -6.86 -10.22 0.76
N VAL A 54 -6.89 -10.82 1.95
CA VAL A 54 -5.68 -11.23 2.67
C VAL A 54 -5.86 -12.67 3.10
N ALA A 55 -4.96 -13.54 2.65
CA ALA A 55 -4.84 -14.91 3.14
C ALA A 55 -3.42 -15.11 3.69
N PRO A 56 -3.17 -14.70 4.96
CA PRO A 56 -1.82 -14.70 5.53
C PRO A 56 -1.12 -16.06 5.50
N LEU A 57 -1.87 -17.14 5.73
CA LEU A 57 -1.34 -18.51 5.72
C LEU A 57 -0.89 -18.96 4.33
N ASP A 58 -1.49 -18.39 3.27
CA ASP A 58 -1.15 -18.67 1.88
C ASP A 58 -0.16 -17.63 1.31
N GLY A 59 0.29 -16.67 2.14
CA GLY A 59 1.15 -15.57 1.71
C GLY A 59 0.51 -14.69 0.63
N TYR A 60 -0.83 -14.65 0.56
CA TYR A 60 -1.55 -13.98 -0.51
C TYR A 60 -2.16 -12.67 -0.05
N LEU A 61 -1.98 -11.63 -0.87
CA LEU A 61 -2.60 -10.33 -0.72
C LEU A 61 -3.11 -9.88 -2.09
N ALA A 62 -4.35 -9.40 -2.17
CA ALA A 62 -4.84 -8.68 -3.34
C ALA A 62 -5.57 -7.40 -2.96
N ILE A 63 -5.38 -6.36 -3.77
CA ILE A 63 -6.09 -5.08 -3.65
C ILE A 63 -6.80 -4.85 -4.97
N ARG A 64 -8.13 -4.74 -4.97
CA ARG A 64 -8.94 -4.59 -6.18
C ARG A 64 -9.68 -3.27 -6.22
N GLY A 65 -9.71 -2.66 -7.41
CA GLY A 65 -10.44 -1.43 -7.67
C GLY A 65 -9.96 -0.26 -6.82
N LEU A 66 -8.64 -0.09 -6.68
CA LEU A 66 -8.10 1.11 -6.03
C LEU A 66 -8.28 2.31 -6.95
N GLU A 67 -8.86 3.37 -6.39
CA GLU A 67 -9.10 4.63 -7.07
C GLU A 67 -8.60 5.80 -6.22
N VAL A 68 -7.93 6.75 -6.86
CA VAL A 68 -7.56 8.03 -6.29
C VAL A 68 -8.36 9.10 -7.02
N LYS A 69 -9.24 9.78 -6.29
CA LYS A 69 -10.02 10.91 -6.81
C LYS A 69 -9.10 12.04 -7.22
N ASN A 70 -9.49 12.74 -8.28
CA ASN A 70 -8.73 13.88 -8.74
C ASN A 70 -8.75 14.99 -7.66
N PRO A 71 -7.65 15.71 -7.41
CA PRO A 71 -7.64 16.81 -6.46
C PRO A 71 -8.66 17.89 -6.85
N LYS A 72 -9.03 18.76 -5.90
CA LYS A 72 -9.89 19.90 -6.19
C LYS A 72 -9.26 20.80 -7.28
N GLY A 73 -10.10 21.32 -8.17
CA GLY A 73 -9.66 22.18 -9.28
C GLY A 73 -9.52 21.47 -10.62
N PHE A 74 -9.70 20.14 -10.65
CA PHE A 74 -9.61 19.34 -11.88
C PHE A 74 -10.96 18.70 -12.23
N LYS A 75 -11.10 18.24 -13.48
CA LYS A 75 -12.39 17.88 -14.07
C LYS A 75 -12.59 16.37 -14.22
N ALA A 76 -11.54 15.57 -14.42
CA ALA A 76 -11.65 14.11 -14.34
C ALA A 76 -12.06 13.70 -12.94
N ASP A 77 -12.85 12.64 -12.86
CA ASP A 77 -13.30 12.08 -11.59
C ASP A 77 -12.14 11.52 -10.76
N SER A 78 -11.20 10.84 -11.41
CA SER A 78 -10.04 10.19 -10.79
C SER A 78 -8.76 10.71 -11.42
N ILE A 79 -7.68 10.79 -10.65
CA ILE A 79 -6.31 11.00 -11.17
C ILE A 79 -5.61 9.67 -11.42
N PHE A 80 -5.98 8.62 -10.67
CA PHE A 80 -5.39 7.31 -10.78
C PHE A 80 -6.42 6.22 -10.49
N ARG A 81 -6.36 5.13 -11.24
CA ARG A 81 -7.10 3.89 -10.98
C ARG A 81 -6.21 2.69 -11.26
N LEU A 82 -6.38 1.61 -10.53
CA LEU A 82 -5.87 0.30 -10.93
C LEU A 82 -6.96 -0.76 -10.75
N ALA A 83 -6.92 -1.79 -11.59
CA ALA A 83 -7.89 -2.88 -11.50
C ALA A 83 -7.53 -3.79 -10.32
N GLU A 84 -6.27 -4.20 -10.23
CA GLU A 84 -5.82 -5.15 -9.21
C GLU A 84 -4.32 -5.04 -8.93
N VAL A 85 -3.94 -5.22 -7.67
CA VAL A 85 -2.58 -5.57 -7.26
C VAL A 85 -2.63 -6.95 -6.63
N VAL A 86 -1.76 -7.87 -7.04
CA VAL A 86 -1.60 -9.19 -6.43
C VAL A 86 -0.18 -9.34 -5.91
N VAL A 87 -0.05 -9.83 -4.68
CA VAL A 87 1.23 -10.16 -4.05
C VAL A 87 1.18 -11.60 -3.56
N ARG A 88 2.24 -12.36 -3.86
CA ARG A 88 2.50 -13.66 -3.25
C ARG A 88 3.83 -13.62 -2.51
N ILE A 89 3.80 -13.99 -1.25
CA ILE A 89 4.94 -13.95 -0.33
C ILE A 89 5.26 -15.39 0.06
N ASP A 90 6.55 -15.72 0.09
CA ASP A 90 7.02 -16.97 0.69
C ASP A 90 6.89 -16.86 2.20
N THR A 91 5.81 -17.45 2.75
CA THR A 91 5.51 -17.40 4.18
C THR A 91 6.61 -17.98 5.05
N GLY A 92 7.48 -18.85 4.50
CA GLY A 92 8.63 -19.41 5.21
C GLY A 92 9.68 -18.35 5.56
N THR A 93 9.69 -17.23 4.85
CA THR A 93 10.67 -16.14 5.01
C THR A 93 10.19 -14.97 5.87
N LEU A 94 8.93 -14.98 6.32
CA LEU A 94 8.35 -13.88 7.11
C LEU A 94 9.04 -13.67 8.47
N GLY A 95 9.73 -14.69 8.99
CA GLY A 95 10.51 -14.61 10.23
C GLY A 95 11.99 -14.26 10.02
N ASP A 96 12.44 -14.14 8.78
CA ASP A 96 13.85 -13.90 8.43
C ASP A 96 14.11 -12.40 8.22
N SER A 97 15.39 -12.00 8.16
CA SER A 97 15.77 -10.62 7.84
C SER A 97 15.45 -10.23 6.39
N ILE A 98 15.27 -11.22 5.51
CA ILE A 98 14.93 -11.04 4.09
C ILE A 98 13.62 -11.79 3.81
N VAL A 99 12.56 -11.03 3.52
CA VAL A 99 11.29 -11.56 3.05
C VAL A 99 11.31 -11.70 1.54
N ILE A 100 10.92 -12.87 1.05
CA ILE A 100 10.83 -13.16 -0.38
C ILE A 100 9.39 -12.95 -0.86
N VAL A 101 9.24 -12.07 -1.84
CA VAL A 101 8.01 -11.88 -2.61
C VAL A 101 8.16 -12.66 -3.90
N ASP A 102 7.42 -13.76 -4.03
CA ASP A 102 7.44 -14.60 -5.24
C ASP A 102 6.86 -13.86 -6.44
N GLU A 103 5.77 -13.10 -6.22
CA GLU A 103 5.04 -12.40 -7.28
C GLU A 103 4.55 -11.03 -6.78
N LEU A 104 4.75 -10.01 -7.60
CA LEU A 104 4.08 -8.71 -7.50
C LEU A 104 3.51 -8.34 -8.86
N ASN A 105 2.19 -8.34 -8.99
CA ASN A 105 1.51 -7.96 -10.21
C ASN A 105 0.72 -6.68 -10.00
N ILE A 106 0.93 -5.67 -10.86
CA ILE A 106 0.12 -4.45 -10.92
C ILE A 106 -0.64 -4.47 -12.24
N ILE A 107 -1.96 -4.52 -12.15
CA ILE A 107 -2.85 -4.78 -13.28
C ILE A 107 -3.67 -3.53 -13.57
N GLU A 108 -3.56 -3.08 -14.82
CA GLU A 108 -4.30 -1.97 -15.41
C GLU A 108 -4.16 -0.64 -14.64
N PRO A 109 -2.93 -0.19 -14.32
CA PRO A 109 -2.75 1.15 -13.76
C PRO A 109 -3.07 2.20 -14.83
N GLN A 110 -4.08 3.03 -14.56
CA GLN A 110 -4.56 4.10 -15.43
C GLN A 110 -4.33 5.46 -14.75
N ILE A 111 -3.53 6.31 -15.38
CA ILE A 111 -3.32 7.70 -14.94
C ILE A 111 -4.20 8.62 -15.79
N TYR A 112 -4.84 9.60 -15.15
CA TYR A 112 -5.63 10.63 -15.82
C TYR A 112 -4.94 11.96 -15.59
N TYR A 113 -4.23 12.43 -16.61
CA TYR A 113 -3.47 13.67 -16.58
C TYR A 113 -4.30 14.84 -17.12
N GLU A 114 -4.33 15.94 -16.36
CA GLU A 114 -5.05 17.15 -16.71
C GLU A 114 -4.22 18.40 -16.44
N LEU A 115 -4.46 19.42 -17.26
CA LEU A 115 -3.95 20.78 -17.10
C LEU A 115 -5.12 21.74 -16.96
N GLU A 116 -5.14 22.51 -15.89
CA GLU A 116 -6.13 23.54 -15.61
C GLU A 116 -5.44 24.86 -15.27
N PHE A 117 -6.06 25.98 -15.67
CA PHE A 117 -5.57 27.32 -15.34
C PHE A 117 -6.47 27.93 -14.26
N PRO A 118 -5.90 28.49 -13.17
CA PRO A 118 -4.47 28.71 -12.89
C PRO A 118 -3.72 27.55 -12.18
N GLU A 119 -4.36 26.41 -11.93
CA GLU A 119 -3.90 25.35 -11.01
C GLU A 119 -2.64 24.59 -11.47
N GLY A 120 -2.35 24.56 -12.77
CA GLY A 120 -1.29 23.74 -13.36
C GLY A 120 -1.77 22.32 -13.63
N SER A 121 -0.92 21.31 -13.39
CA SER A 121 -1.31 19.90 -13.57
C SER A 121 -1.81 19.25 -12.27
N ASN A 122 -2.71 18.28 -12.41
CA ASN A 122 -3.18 17.49 -11.28
C ASN A 122 -2.05 16.65 -10.64
N ILE A 123 -1.16 16.09 -11.45
CA ILE A 123 0.01 15.36 -10.96
C ILE A 123 0.93 16.25 -10.13
N ALA A 124 1.23 17.47 -10.60
CA ALA A 124 2.03 18.43 -9.84
C ALA A 124 1.34 18.85 -8.52
N THR A 125 0.01 18.89 -8.50
CA THR A 125 -0.76 19.14 -7.27
C THR A 125 -0.62 18.00 -6.27
N VAL A 126 -0.73 16.74 -6.70
CA VAL A 126 -0.50 15.58 -5.82
C VAL A 126 0.95 15.54 -5.29
N VAL A 127 1.95 15.81 -6.15
CA VAL A 127 3.36 15.89 -5.70
C VAL A 127 3.55 16.96 -4.62
N ARG A 128 2.93 18.14 -4.78
CA ARG A 128 2.95 19.19 -3.74
C ARG A 128 2.28 18.74 -2.45
N ASN A 129 1.15 18.03 -2.52
CA ASN A 129 0.47 17.50 -1.34
C ASN A 129 1.36 16.52 -0.56
N ILE A 130 2.05 15.62 -1.27
CA ILE A 130 3.00 14.67 -0.67
C ILE A 130 4.12 15.43 0.05
N GLY A 131 4.72 16.44 -0.60
CA GLY A 131 5.77 17.25 0.00
C GLY A 131 5.29 18.04 1.23
N ALA A 132 4.08 18.58 1.18
CA ALA A 132 3.48 19.27 2.32
C ALA A 132 3.19 18.32 3.50
N TYR A 133 2.73 17.11 3.23
CA TYR A 133 2.51 16.08 4.24
C TYR A 133 3.82 15.69 4.94
N GLN A 134 4.90 15.49 4.17
CA GLN A 134 6.23 15.19 4.73
C GLN A 134 6.73 16.33 5.61
N ALA A 135 6.62 17.58 5.16
CA ALA A 135 7.05 18.74 5.94
C ALA A 135 6.24 18.92 7.25
N GLU A 136 4.97 18.51 7.28
CA GLU A 136 4.14 18.54 8.50
C GLU A 136 4.57 17.46 9.50
N GLN A 137 4.95 16.28 9.01
CA GLN A 137 5.45 15.15 9.83
C GLN A 137 6.82 15.46 10.48
N GLU A 138 7.65 16.29 9.84
CA GLU A 138 8.98 16.66 10.35
C GLU A 138 8.96 17.80 11.39
N LYS A 139 7.81 18.43 11.64
CA LYS A 139 7.70 19.44 12.71
C LYS A 139 7.78 18.75 14.07
N PRO A 140 8.65 19.20 15.00
CA PRO A 140 8.64 18.68 16.36
C PRO A 140 7.30 19.03 17.01
N THR A 141 6.51 18.02 17.33
CA THR A 141 5.30 18.18 18.13
C THR A 141 5.71 18.56 19.54
N GLY A 142 5.80 19.86 19.82
CA GLY A 142 5.95 20.39 21.17
C GLY A 142 4.67 20.16 21.98
N ALA A 143 4.49 18.97 22.52
CA ALA A 143 3.45 18.68 23.52
C ALA A 143 3.75 17.35 24.25
N GLU A 144 4.64 17.40 25.25
CA GLU A 144 4.57 16.49 26.41
C GLU A 144 4.05 17.29 27.61
N ALA A 145 2.87 16.94 28.12
CA ALA A 145 2.58 16.78 29.56
C ALA A 145 1.11 16.41 29.84
N ALA A 146 0.96 15.38 30.71
CA ALA A 146 -0.20 14.92 31.50
C ALA A 146 -1.20 13.98 30.80
N MET A 147 -1.43 12.71 31.16
CA MET A 147 -1.06 11.80 32.28
C MET A 147 -1.05 10.36 31.68
N GLY A 148 -0.07 9.48 31.90
CA GLY A 148 0.19 8.73 33.14
C GLY A 148 0.55 7.27 32.76
N GLU A 149 1.74 6.80 33.13
CA GLU A 149 2.25 5.44 32.82
C GLU A 149 1.61 4.34 33.72
N PRO A 150 1.89 3.03 33.51
CA PRO A 150 3.20 2.43 33.82
C PRO A 150 3.77 1.52 32.71
N GLY A 151 5.02 1.83 32.34
CA GLY A 151 6.13 0.93 32.03
C GLY A 151 5.86 -0.43 31.36
N VAL A 152 6.29 -0.53 30.10
CA VAL A 152 7.11 -1.68 29.69
C VAL A 152 8.51 -1.15 29.43
N ASP A 153 9.36 -1.50 30.38
CA ASP A 153 10.82 -1.61 30.33
C ASP A 153 11.37 -1.51 28.89
N THR A 154 12.11 -0.44 28.60
CA THR A 154 13.06 -0.42 27.48
C THR A 154 14.26 -1.29 27.86
N GLY A 155 14.00 -2.58 28.03
CA GLY A 155 15.04 -3.60 28.03
C GLY A 155 15.47 -3.81 26.59
N ASP A 156 16.70 -3.39 26.28
CA ASP A 156 17.56 -3.87 25.20
C ASP A 156 16.80 -4.45 23.98
N ALA A 157 16.21 -3.58 23.15
CA ALA A 157 15.73 -3.99 21.84
C ALA A 157 16.95 -4.22 20.96
N GLY A 158 17.43 -5.47 20.96
CA GLY A 158 18.44 -5.95 20.03
C GLY A 158 18.15 -5.42 18.62
N GLN A 159 19.22 -5.01 17.93
CA GLN A 159 19.22 -4.53 16.55
C GLN A 159 18.19 -5.33 15.73
N SER A 160 17.02 -4.75 15.51
CA SER A 160 16.04 -5.36 14.61
C SER A 160 16.65 -5.22 13.23
N GLU A 161 17.14 -6.33 12.69
CA GLU A 161 17.59 -6.41 11.30
C GLU A 161 16.53 -5.71 10.44
N GLU A 162 16.94 -4.65 9.75
CA GLU A 162 16.04 -3.84 8.92
C GLU A 162 15.35 -4.76 7.91
N LEU A 163 14.02 -4.80 7.88
CA LEU A 163 13.25 -5.63 6.95
C LEU A 163 13.72 -5.40 5.52
N ARG A 164 14.22 -6.46 4.87
CA ARG A 164 14.61 -6.44 3.46
C ARG A 164 13.67 -7.31 2.63
N LEU A 165 13.48 -6.93 1.38
CA LEU A 165 12.62 -7.61 0.42
C LEU A 165 13.44 -8.05 -0.79
N ILE A 166 13.12 -9.22 -1.33
CA ILE A 166 13.49 -9.63 -2.69
C ILE A 166 12.21 -9.95 -3.45
N ILE A 167 11.96 -9.28 -4.58
CA ILE A 167 10.84 -9.60 -5.46
C ILE A 167 11.35 -10.44 -6.64
N LYS A 168 10.95 -11.72 -6.69
CA LYS A 168 11.38 -12.64 -7.75
C LYS A 168 10.78 -12.28 -9.10
N ASP A 169 9.49 -11.97 -9.14
CA ASP A 169 8.76 -11.65 -10.38
C ASP A 169 7.86 -10.42 -10.15
N PHE A 170 8.19 -9.30 -10.80
CA PHE A 170 7.39 -8.07 -10.82
C PHE A 170 6.84 -7.82 -12.21
N ARG A 171 5.51 -7.74 -12.36
CA ARG A 171 4.87 -7.39 -13.65
C ARG A 171 3.95 -6.20 -13.52
N MET A 172 3.96 -5.38 -14.55
CA MET A 172 2.96 -4.34 -14.76
C MET A 172 2.27 -4.59 -16.09
N LEU A 173 0.95 -4.75 -16.04
CA LEU A 173 0.15 -5.17 -17.18
C LEU A 173 -0.88 -4.10 -17.53
N ARG A 174 -1.09 -3.86 -18.83
CA ARG A 174 -2.15 -2.99 -19.38
C ARG A 174 -2.14 -1.56 -18.85
N ALA A 175 -0.95 -1.00 -18.62
CA ALA A 175 -0.82 0.37 -18.15
C ALA A 175 -1.31 1.38 -19.21
N GLY A 176 -1.92 2.47 -18.75
CA GLY A 176 -2.43 3.52 -19.63
C GLY A 176 -2.34 4.91 -19.03
N LEU A 177 -2.25 5.90 -19.93
CA LEU A 177 -2.30 7.32 -19.62
C LEU A 177 -3.42 7.94 -20.46
N PHE A 178 -4.42 8.46 -19.77
CA PHE A 178 -5.45 9.32 -20.34
C PHE A 178 -4.97 10.77 -20.21
N SER A 179 -4.87 11.48 -21.32
CA SER A 179 -4.52 12.91 -21.33
C SER A 179 -5.36 13.68 -22.34
N GLY A 180 -5.64 14.95 -22.06
CA GLY A 180 -6.36 15.80 -23.00
C GLY A 180 -6.79 17.11 -22.37
N THR A 181 -7.09 18.11 -23.22
CA THR A 181 -7.63 19.41 -22.79
C THR A 181 -9.13 19.37 -22.52
N ASN A 182 -9.80 18.27 -22.86
CA ASN A 182 -11.23 18.05 -22.64
C ASN A 182 -11.46 16.63 -22.08
N VAL A 183 -11.88 16.59 -20.82
CA VAL A 183 -12.16 15.36 -20.05
C VAL A 183 -13.19 14.45 -20.71
N LYS A 184 -14.06 14.98 -21.58
CA LYS A 184 -15.06 14.17 -22.26
C LYS A 184 -14.48 13.22 -23.31
N ASN A 185 -13.32 13.56 -23.90
CA ASN A 185 -12.66 12.77 -24.93
C ASN A 185 -11.14 12.73 -24.71
N PRO A 186 -10.66 12.04 -23.67
CA PRO A 186 -9.23 11.91 -23.42
C PRO A 186 -8.57 11.04 -24.50
N VAL A 187 -7.31 11.33 -24.81
CA VAL A 187 -6.45 10.46 -25.61
C VAL A 187 -5.88 9.40 -24.68
N LEU A 188 -6.11 8.13 -25.00
CA LEU A 188 -5.50 6.99 -24.30
C LEU A 188 -4.18 6.61 -24.97
N GLN A 189 -3.08 6.80 -24.25
CA GLN A 189 -1.79 6.21 -24.56
C GLN A 189 -1.64 4.89 -23.79
N LYS A 190 -1.48 3.78 -24.51
CA LYS A 190 -1.20 2.47 -23.93
C LYS A 190 0.30 2.25 -23.82
N PHE A 191 0.73 1.59 -22.77
CA PHE A 191 2.13 1.18 -22.59
C PHE A 191 2.25 -0.34 -22.73
N PRO A 192 3.38 -0.84 -23.25
CA PRO A 192 3.66 -2.26 -23.24
C PRO A 192 3.69 -2.81 -21.83
N ASP A 193 3.20 -4.04 -21.66
CA ASP A 193 3.42 -4.82 -20.45
C ASP A 193 4.92 -4.95 -20.20
N PHE A 194 5.32 -4.92 -18.93
CA PHE A 194 6.72 -5.15 -18.58
C PHE A 194 6.86 -6.06 -17.38
N HIS A 195 8.02 -6.71 -17.34
CA HIS A 195 8.37 -7.70 -16.35
C HIS A 195 9.82 -7.46 -15.91
N ILE A 196 10.05 -7.51 -14.60
CA ILE A 196 11.36 -7.38 -13.97
C ILE A 196 11.52 -8.54 -13.00
N GLN A 197 12.69 -9.16 -13.03
CA GLN A 197 13.01 -10.25 -12.13
C GLN A 197 14.03 -9.81 -11.09
N ASN A 198 13.94 -10.42 -9.91
CA ASN A 198 14.94 -10.32 -8.84
C ASN A 198 15.21 -8.89 -8.36
N VAL A 199 14.14 -8.10 -8.15
CA VAL A 199 14.27 -6.75 -7.56
C VAL A 199 14.85 -6.86 -6.16
N GLY A 200 15.95 -6.13 -5.89
CA GLY A 200 16.64 -6.10 -4.60
C GLY A 200 17.62 -7.26 -4.36
N ALA A 201 17.66 -8.27 -5.22
CA ALA A 201 18.52 -9.44 -5.03
C ALA A 201 20.03 -9.12 -5.12
N ASP A 202 20.39 -8.14 -5.95
CA ASP A 202 21.78 -7.69 -6.18
C ASP A 202 22.45 -7.11 -4.93
N LYS A 203 21.65 -6.65 -3.96
CA LYS A 203 22.10 -6.07 -2.68
C LYS A 203 21.87 -6.98 -1.47
N GLY A 204 21.49 -8.24 -1.69
CA GLY A 204 21.07 -9.12 -0.59
C GLY A 204 19.76 -8.68 0.06
N GLY A 205 18.84 -8.11 -0.73
CA GLY A 205 17.57 -7.54 -0.30
C GLY A 205 17.58 -6.02 -0.30
N ALA A 206 16.42 -5.43 -0.60
CA ALA A 206 16.18 -3.99 -0.59
C ALA A 206 15.09 -3.64 0.43
N THR A 207 15.18 -2.47 1.07
CA THR A 207 14.14 -2.03 2.01
C THR A 207 12.82 -1.79 1.26
N PRO A 208 11.65 -1.82 1.94
CA PRO A 208 10.37 -1.47 1.31
C PRO A 208 10.39 -0.10 0.61
N ALA A 209 11.11 0.87 1.19
CA ALA A 209 11.28 2.20 0.60
C ALA A 209 12.13 2.17 -0.68
N GLU A 210 13.25 1.44 -0.67
CA GLU A 210 14.10 1.27 -1.86
C GLU A 210 13.35 0.57 -3.00
N VAL A 211 12.56 -0.48 -2.69
CA VAL A 211 11.72 -1.19 -3.66
C VAL A 211 10.68 -0.24 -4.26
N ALA A 212 9.98 0.53 -3.43
CA ALA A 212 8.99 1.50 -3.90
C ALA A 212 9.61 2.56 -4.82
N GLN A 213 10.76 3.12 -4.43
CA GLN A 213 11.51 4.08 -5.26
C GLN A 213 11.95 3.49 -6.60
N TYR A 214 12.45 2.25 -6.59
CA TYR A 214 12.86 1.55 -7.80
C TYR A 214 11.67 1.35 -8.77
N ILE A 215 10.54 0.85 -8.27
CA ILE A 215 9.32 0.65 -9.07
C ILE A 215 8.82 1.99 -9.64
N VAL A 216 8.72 3.04 -8.82
CA VAL A 216 8.29 4.38 -9.26
C VAL A 216 9.24 4.94 -10.34
N GLY A 217 10.55 4.76 -10.16
CA GLY A 217 11.56 5.20 -11.12
C GLY A 217 11.41 4.53 -12.48
N ILE A 218 11.18 3.21 -12.49
CA ILE A 218 10.93 2.46 -13.73
C ILE A 218 9.65 2.89 -14.41
N ILE A 219 8.57 3.04 -13.65
CA ILE A 219 7.27 3.49 -14.18
C ILE A 219 7.43 4.87 -14.79
N SER A 220 8.07 5.81 -14.09
CA SER A 220 8.33 7.16 -14.58
C SER A 220 9.14 7.15 -15.87
N LYS A 221 10.22 6.36 -15.93
CA LYS A 221 11.04 6.24 -17.14
C LYS A 221 10.29 5.68 -18.33
N ARG A 222 9.46 4.65 -18.12
CA ARG A 222 8.70 4.00 -19.19
C ARG A 222 7.47 4.78 -19.63
N MET A 223 6.80 5.47 -18.71
CA MET A 223 5.55 6.18 -19.00
C MET A 223 5.77 7.64 -19.40
N LEU A 224 6.79 8.30 -18.85
CA LEU A 224 7.02 9.74 -19.02
C LEU A 224 8.32 10.05 -19.79
N GLY A 225 9.14 9.04 -20.11
CA GLY A 225 10.38 9.22 -20.87
C GLY A 225 11.48 9.97 -20.11
N MET A 226 11.41 10.00 -18.77
CA MET A 226 12.38 10.64 -17.88
C MET A 226 13.50 9.70 -17.43
#